data_AF-A9X6R8-F1
#
_entry.id   AF-A9X6R8-F1
#
_cell.length_a   1.000
_cell.length_b   1.000
_cell.length_c   1.000
_cell.angle_alpha   90.00
_cell.angle_beta   90.00
_cell.angle_gamma   90.00
#
_symmetry.space_group_name_H-M   'P 1'
#
loop_
_entity.id
_entity.type
_entity.pdbx_description
1 polymer ?
#
loop_
_entity_poly.entity_id
_entity_poly.type
_entity_poly.pdbx_seq_one_letter_code
_entity_poly.pdbx_strand_id
1 'polypeptide(L)' 'RSRYPGASVAVGVQKMKEAALQIVGDPAGITPGDCSSLMSEIGTYFDRAAAAVA' A
#
# COMPACT_ATOMS: atom_id res chain seq x y z
N ARG A 1 26.77 -5.98 0.88
CA ARG A 1 26.11 -7.31 0.94
C ARG A 1 24.99 -7.19 1.98
N SER A 2 23.75 -7.01 1.51
CA SER A 2 22.61 -6.43 2.26
C SER A 2 22.25 -7.22 3.52
N ARG A 3 22.06 -6.54 4.65
CA ARG A 3 21.84 -7.12 6.00
C ARG A 3 20.36 -7.23 6.39
N TYR A 4 19.42 -6.92 5.50
CA TYR A 4 17.98 -7.00 5.79
C TYR A 4 17.33 -8.17 5.06
N PRO A 5 16.51 -9.00 5.75
CA PRO A 5 15.72 -10.02 5.09
C PRO A 5 14.68 -9.34 4.20
N GLY A 6 14.88 -9.41 2.88
CA GLY A 6 13.97 -8.86 1.87
C GLY A 6 12.52 -9.27 2.07
N ALA A 7 12.32 -10.54 2.44
CA ALA A 7 11.03 -11.09 2.83
C ALA A 7 10.36 -10.35 4.02
N SER A 8 11.10 -9.93 5.04
CA SER A 8 10.54 -9.18 6.18
C SER A 8 10.14 -7.77 5.77
N VAL A 9 10.89 -7.14 4.87
CA VAL A 9 10.55 -5.83 4.31
C VAL A 9 9.30 -5.94 3.43
N ALA A 10 9.22 -6.96 2.56
CA ALA A 10 8.06 -7.20 1.71
C ALA A 10 6.77 -7.40 2.52
N VAL A 11 6.82 -8.18 3.61
CA VAL A 11 5.69 -8.35 4.53
C VAL A 11 5.30 -7.04 5.21
N GLY A 12 6.28 -6.21 5.60
CA GLY A 12 6.03 -4.87 6.12
C GLY A 12 5.31 -3.98 5.10
N VAL A 13 5.74 -4.01 3.84
CA VAL A 13 5.13 -3.25 2.73
C VAL A 13 3.68 -3.68 2.49
N GLN A 14 3.37 -4.97 2.56
CA GLN A 14 2.00 -5.46 2.43
C GLN A 14 1.10 -4.97 3.58
N LYS A 15 1.60 -4.94 4.82
CA LYS A 15 0.85 -4.36 5.95
C LYS A 15 0.62 -2.85 5.80
N MET A 16 1.60 -2.13 5.25
CA MET A 16 1.44 -0.69 4.95
C MET A 16 0.36 -0.44 3.88
N LYS A 17 0.26 -1.32 2.87
CA LYS A 17 -0.81 -1.27 1.86
C LYS A 17 -2.19 -1.38 2.51
N GLU A 18 -2.39 -2.35 3.39
CA GLU A 18 -3.67 -2.56 4.08
C GLU A 18 -4.08 -1.33 4.89
N ALA A 19 -3.16 -0.77 5.68
CA ALA A 19 -3.40 0.45 6.45
C ALA A 19 -3.68 1.67 5.56
N ALA A 20 -2.93 1.84 4.46
CA ALA A 20 -3.12 2.95 3.53
C ALA A 20 -4.49 2.89 2.84
N LEU A 21 -4.94 1.69 2.42
CA LEU A 21 -6.25 1.51 1.81
C LEU A 21 -7.39 1.82 2.79
N GLN A 22 -7.22 1.53 4.08
CA GLN A 22 -8.19 1.90 5.12
C GLN A 22 -8.27 3.42 5.30
N ILE A 23 -7.13 4.11 5.31
CA ILE A 23 -7.09 5.57 5.49
C ILE A 23 -7.68 6.28 4.27
N VAL A 24 -7.33 5.85 3.05
CA VAL A 24 -7.80 6.49 1.81
C VAL A 24 -9.26 6.15 1.51
N GLY A 25 -9.74 5.00 1.99
CA GLY A 25 -11.13 4.60 1.87
C GLY A 25 -12.07 5.26 2.89
N ASP A 26 -11.56 6.04 3.85
CA ASP A 26 -12.39 6.73 4.84
C ASP A 26 -13.01 8.01 4.24
N PRO A 27 -14.35 8.07 4.07
CA PRO A 27 -15.02 9.25 3.55
C PRO A 27 -15.19 10.37 4.60
N ALA A 28 -14.74 10.17 5.85
CA ALA A 28 -14.88 11.16 6.89
C ALA A 28 -14.13 12.46 6.55
N GLY A 29 -14.86 13.57 6.48
CA GLY A 29 -14.29 14.91 6.27
C GLY A 29 -13.91 15.24 4.81
N ILE A 30 -14.25 14.39 3.84
CA ILE A 30 -14.06 14.64 2.40
C ILE A 30 -15.39 14.65 1.66
N THR A 31 -15.44 15.29 0.48
CA THR A 31 -16.61 15.19 -0.40
C THR A 31 -16.73 13.76 -0.94
N PRO A 32 -17.89 13.08 -0.77
CA PRO A 32 -18.08 11.72 -1.28
C PRO A 32 -17.98 11.66 -2.80
N GLY A 33 -17.24 10.67 -3.32
CA GLY A 33 -17.07 10.42 -4.75
C GLY A 33 -16.47 9.05 -5.03
N ASP A 34 -16.34 8.69 -6.30
CA ASP A 34 -15.71 7.43 -6.71
C ASP A 34 -14.19 7.58 -6.79
N CYS A 35 -13.49 7.10 -5.75
CA CYS A 35 -12.04 7.10 -5.66
C CYS A 35 -11.43 5.72 -6.02
N SER A 36 -12.19 4.80 -6.62
CA SER A 36 -11.74 3.41 -6.91
C SER A 36 -10.47 3.34 -7.76
N SER A 37 -10.29 4.29 -8.68
CA SER A 37 -9.09 4.39 -9.52
C SER A 37 -7.85 4.75 -8.71
N LEU A 38 -7.96 5.71 -7.79
CA LEU A 38 -6.87 6.10 -6.89
C LEU A 38 -6.50 4.97 -5.92
N MET A 39 -7.50 4.29 -5.37
CA MET A 39 -7.26 3.14 -4.49
C MET A 39 -6.52 2.00 -5.22
N SER A 40 -6.89 1.74 -6.48
CA SER A 40 -6.21 0.74 -7.33
C SER A 40 -4.76 1.13 -7.66
N GLU A 41 -4.52 2.41 -7.92
CA GLU A 41 -3.18 2.94 -8.19
C GLU A 41 -2.26 2.80 -6.97
N ILE A 42 -2.75 3.19 -5.79
CA ILE A 42 -2.03 3.06 -4.51
C ILE A 42 -1.67 1.60 -4.25
N GLY A 43 -2.64 0.68 -4.40
CA GLY A 43 -2.39 -0.75 -4.24
C GLY A 43 -1.29 -1.27 -5.16
N THR A 44 -1.31 -0.83 -6.43
CA THR A 44 -0.30 -1.21 -7.42
C THR A 44 1.10 -0.72 -7.04
N TYR A 45 1.24 0.49 -6.49
CA TYR A 45 2.54 0.99 -6.03
C TYR A 45 3.12 0.16 -4.88
N PHE A 46 2.29 -0.21 -3.90
CA PHE A 46 2.73 -1.08 -2.81
C PHE A 46 3.12 -2.48 -3.28
N ASP A 47 2.40 -3.06 -4.24
CA ASP A 47 2.74 -4.37 -4.79
C ASP A 47 4.06 -4.34 -5.56
N ARG A 48 4.30 -3.28 -6.34
CA ARG A 48 5.60 -3.06 -7.01
C ARG A 48 6.73 -2.89 -6.00
N ALA A 49 6.50 -2.15 -4.92
CA ALA A 49 7.50 -1.96 -3.86
C ALA A 49 7.81 -3.26 -3.13
N ALA A 50 6.79 -4.08 -2.82
CA ALA A 50 6.98 -5.38 -2.18
C ALA A 50 7.74 -6.36 -3.08
N ALA A 51 7.43 -6.39 -4.38
CA ALA A 51 8.11 -7.25 -5.35
C ALA A 51 9.59 -6.87 -5.56
N ALA A 52 9.94 -5.60 -5.44
CA ALA A 52 11.31 -5.12 -5.62
C ALA A 52 12.26 -5.49 -4.46
N VAL A 53 11.71 -5.81 -3.29
CA VAL A 53 12.48 -6.07 -2.07
C VAL A 53 12.37 -7.51 -1.56
N ALA A 54 11.41 -8.30 -2.05
CA ALA A 54 11.18 -9.69 -1.66
C ALA A 54 12.36 -10.61 -1.99
#